data_AF-A0A7X5ZPG2-F1
#
_entry.id   AF-A0A7X5ZPG2-F1
#
_cell.length_a   1.000
_cell.length_b   1.000
_cell.length_c   1.000
_cell.angle_alpha   90.00
_cell.angle_beta   90.00
_cell.angle_gamma   90.00
#
_symmetry.space_group_name_H-M   'P 1'
#
loop_
_entity.id
_entity.type
_entity.pdbx_description
1 polymer ?
#
loop_
_entity_poly.entity_id
_entity_poly.type
_entity_poly.pdbx_seq_one_letter_code
_entity_poly.pdbx_strand_id
1 'polypeptide(L)'
;MLKGIVVDYAGVLTDAEASRLFAALHLARGHGMRTALLSNADGGGLVRDRLAPWFDAMVFSGEVGLAKPDVEVYRLVARRLGLTPGECAFVDDSAGNVAGAVAAGMAGVRHVSVEQTLTELAVLFTGVVPGIA
;
A
#
# COMPACT_ATOMS: atom_id res chain seq x y z
N MET A 1 -8.07 -5.67 -13.32
CA MET A 1 -7.05 -6.61 -12.76
C MET A 1 -6.12 -5.78 -11.92
N LEU A 2 -5.78 -6.26 -10.71
CA LEU A 2 -4.90 -5.53 -9.82
C LEU A 2 -3.46 -5.52 -10.35
N LYS A 3 -2.80 -4.37 -10.20
CA LYS A 3 -1.45 -4.07 -10.69
C LYS A 3 -0.61 -3.32 -9.66
N GLY A 4 -1.22 -2.80 -8.60
CA GLY A 4 -0.57 -1.96 -7.60
C GLY A 4 -0.88 -2.40 -6.17
N ILE A 5 0.12 -2.34 -5.29
CA ILE A 5 -0.04 -2.49 -3.84
C ILE A 5 0.36 -1.17 -3.18
N VAL A 6 -0.57 -0.56 -2.47
CA VAL A 6 -0.36 0.64 -1.67
C VAL A 6 -0.45 0.26 -0.19
N VAL A 7 0.51 0.67 0.62
CA VAL A 7 0.53 0.30 2.05
C VAL A 7 0.70 1.55 2.92
N ASP A 8 0.08 1.52 4.11
CA ASP A 8 0.44 2.44 5.18
C ASP A 8 1.84 2.12 5.75
N TYR A 9 2.40 3.08 6.49
CA TYR A 9 3.63 2.91 7.22
C TYR A 9 3.38 2.52 8.68
N ALA A 10 2.83 3.43 9.48
CA ALA A 10 2.61 3.19 10.91
C ALA A 10 1.52 2.12 11.08
N GLY A 11 1.72 1.19 12.00
CA GLY A 11 0.78 0.08 12.24
C GLY A 11 0.86 -1.06 11.22
N VAL A 12 1.43 -0.84 10.02
CA VAL A 12 1.58 -1.89 8.99
C VAL A 12 3.05 -2.27 8.78
N LEU A 13 3.89 -1.34 8.33
CA LEU A 13 5.32 -1.59 8.09
C LEU A 13 6.17 -1.42 9.35
N THR A 14 5.55 -1.01 10.46
CA THR A 14 6.14 -1.01 11.80
C THR A 14 5.71 -2.23 12.63
N ASP A 15 4.95 -3.17 12.06
CA ASP A 15 4.62 -4.44 12.70
C ASP A 15 5.91 -5.24 13.01
N ALA A 16 5.89 -6.05 14.07
CA ALA A 16 7.03 -6.87 14.48
C ALA A 16 7.52 -7.85 13.39
N GLU A 17 6.60 -8.32 12.54
CA GLU A 17 6.88 -9.20 11.41
C GLU A 17 6.90 -8.48 10.06
N ALA A 18 7.01 -7.15 10.04
CA ALA A 18 6.95 -6.34 8.80
C ALA A 18 7.99 -6.75 7.74
N SER A 19 9.09 -7.42 8.13
CA SER A 19 10.07 -8.00 7.19
C SER A 19 9.42 -8.91 6.13
N ARG A 20 8.36 -9.63 6.49
CA ARG A 20 7.60 -10.49 5.55
C ARG A 20 6.76 -9.66 4.58
N LEU A 21 6.19 -8.54 5.03
CA LEU A 21 5.49 -7.59 4.14
C LEU A 21 6.46 -6.95 3.15
N PHE A 22 7.66 -6.56 3.60
CA PHE A 22 8.71 -6.07 2.72
C PHE A 22 9.15 -7.12 1.69
N ALA A 23 9.25 -8.39 2.07
CA ALA A 23 9.54 -9.50 1.15
C ALA A 23 8.43 -9.66 0.11
N ALA A 24 7.15 -9.60 0.53
CA ALA A 24 6.00 -9.66 -0.38
C ALA A 24 5.96 -8.49 -1.36
N LEU A 25 6.25 -7.26 -0.91
CA LEU A 25 6.37 -6.09 -1.78
C LEU A 25 7.49 -6.27 -2.80
N HIS A 26 8.66 -6.76 -2.37
CA HIS A 26 9.78 -7.04 -3.27
C HIS A 26 9.42 -8.10 -4.32
N LEU A 27 8.77 -9.18 -3.90
CA LEU A 27 8.30 -10.25 -4.79
C LEU A 27 7.28 -9.72 -5.81
N ALA A 28 6.28 -8.96 -5.36
CA ALA A 28 5.28 -8.34 -6.23
C ALA A 28 5.93 -7.45 -7.31
N ARG A 29 6.94 -6.67 -6.93
CA ARG A 29 7.73 -5.86 -7.89
C ARG A 29 8.47 -6.71 -8.91
N GLY A 30 9.06 -7.83 -8.48
CA GLY A 30 9.69 -8.80 -9.37
C GLY A 30 8.73 -9.37 -10.43
N HIS A 31 7.43 -9.40 -10.13
CA HIS A 31 6.35 -9.79 -11.04
C HIS A 31 5.70 -8.62 -11.78
N GLY A 32 6.31 -7.43 -11.78
CA GLY A 32 5.84 -6.27 -12.54
C GLY A 32 4.72 -5.48 -11.86
N MET A 33 4.41 -5.76 -10.60
CA MET A 33 3.47 -4.94 -9.82
C MET A 33 4.13 -3.63 -9.40
N ARG A 34 3.32 -2.59 -9.30
CA ARG A 34 3.72 -1.30 -8.74
C ARG A 34 3.51 -1.27 -7.24
N THR A 35 4.37 -0.59 -6.51
CA THR A 35 4.26 -0.47 -5.06
C THR A 35 4.34 0.98 -4.60
N ALA A 36 3.47 1.37 -3.66
CA ALA A 36 3.54 2.69 -3.05
C ALA A 36 3.36 2.67 -1.54
N LEU A 37 3.92 3.70 -0.90
CA LEU A 37 3.66 4.04 0.48
C LEU A 37 2.71 5.25 0.53
N LEU A 38 1.65 5.16 1.34
CA LEU A 38 0.72 6.26 1.61
C LEU A 38 0.54 6.42 3.12
N SER A 39 1.20 7.43 3.68
CA SER A 39 1.26 7.68 5.12
C SER A 39 0.65 9.04 5.47
N ASN A 40 -0.21 9.06 6.49
CA ASN A 40 -0.62 10.31 7.13
C ASN A 40 0.49 10.74 8.10
N ALA A 41 1.43 11.54 7.60
CA ALA A 41 2.57 12.07 8.33
C ALA A 41 3.00 13.42 7.75
N ASP A 42 3.70 14.23 8.55
CA ASP A 42 4.15 15.57 8.15
C ASP A 42 5.09 15.54 6.94
N GLY A 43 5.86 14.46 6.77
CA GLY A 43 6.73 14.25 5.61
C GLY A 43 7.55 12.97 5.71
N GLY A 44 8.31 12.68 4.65
CA GLY A 44 9.04 11.42 4.54
C GLY A 44 10.37 11.34 5.28
N GLY A 45 11.08 12.46 5.44
CA GLY A 45 12.38 12.53 6.11
C GLY A 45 13.31 11.33 5.82
N LEU A 46 13.93 10.79 6.86
CA LEU A 46 14.79 9.60 6.76
C LEU A 46 14.03 8.32 6.37
N VAL A 47 12.72 8.23 6.63
CA VAL A 47 11.90 7.08 6.26
C VAL A 47 11.84 6.95 4.73
N ARG A 48 11.76 8.08 4.01
CA ARG A 48 11.81 8.09 2.54
C ARG A 48 13.05 7.38 2.02
N ASP A 49 14.23 7.81 2.46
CA ASP A 49 15.50 7.30 1.94
C ASP A 49 15.68 5.82 2.29
N ARG A 50 15.29 5.43 3.51
CA ARG A 50 15.39 4.04 3.98
C ARG A 50 14.46 3.09 3.22
N LEU A 51 13.28 3.55 2.84
CA LEU A 51 12.25 2.69 2.23
C LEU A 51 12.15 2.82 0.71
N ALA A 52 12.85 3.79 0.10
CA ALA A 52 12.86 4.00 -1.34
C ALA A 52 13.06 2.72 -2.18
N PRO A 53 13.90 1.73 -1.79
CA PRO A 53 14.07 0.51 -2.58
C PRO A 53 12.79 -0.33 -2.77
N TRP A 54 11.76 -0.15 -1.93
CA TRP A 54 10.52 -0.94 -1.96
C TRP A 54 9.36 -0.25 -2.69
N PHE A 55 9.50 1.02 -3.10
CA PHE A 55 8.37 1.81 -3.57
C PHE A 55 8.68 2.57 -4.86
N ASP A 56 7.76 2.50 -5.83
CA ASP A 56 7.78 3.38 -7.01
C ASP A 56 7.27 4.79 -6.67
N ALA A 57 6.40 4.91 -5.66
CA ALA A 57 5.90 6.19 -5.18
C ALA A 57 5.76 6.20 -3.65
N MET A 58 6.05 7.35 -3.03
CA MET A 58 5.82 7.57 -1.61
C MET A 58 5.05 8.88 -1.44
N VAL A 59 3.91 8.82 -0.75
CA VAL A 59 3.01 9.94 -0.49
C VAL A 59 2.91 10.13 1.02
N PHE A 60 3.22 11.34 1.47
CA PHE A 60 3.07 11.77 2.85
C PHE A 60 2.08 12.92 2.90
N SER A 61 1.09 12.84 3.77
CA SER A 61 -0.03 13.80 3.78
C SER A 61 0.41 15.25 3.96
N GLY A 62 1.39 15.52 4.82
CA GLY A 62 1.89 16.88 5.08
C GLY A 62 2.57 17.53 3.88
N GLU A 63 3.13 16.73 2.97
CA GLU A 63 3.78 17.22 1.76
C GLU A 63 2.79 17.53 0.62
N VAL A 64 1.63 16.89 0.64
CA VAL A 64 0.64 16.98 -0.46
C VAL A 64 -0.65 17.70 -0.06
N GLY A 65 -0.84 17.99 1.23
CA GLY A 65 -2.04 18.65 1.75
C GLY A 65 -3.32 17.81 1.68
N LEU A 66 -3.19 16.50 1.47
CA LEU A 66 -4.28 15.53 1.39
C LEU A 66 -3.98 14.37 2.33
N ALA A 67 -4.98 13.88 3.06
CA ALA A 67 -4.81 12.83 4.05
C ALA A 67 -5.90 11.76 3.91
N LYS A 68 -5.56 10.52 4.26
CA LYS A 68 -6.56 9.47 4.45
C LYS A 68 -7.53 9.90 5.57
N PRO A 69 -8.86 9.67 5.45
CA PRO A 69 -9.54 8.85 4.45
C PRO A 69 -10.12 9.65 3.25
N ASP A 70 -9.61 10.84 2.93
CA ASP A 70 -10.08 11.59 1.76
C ASP A 70 -9.82 10.83 0.45
N VAL A 71 -10.85 10.64 -0.37
CA VAL A 71 -10.81 9.96 -1.67
C VAL A 71 -9.69 10.50 -2.59
N GLU A 72 -9.40 11.80 -2.52
CA GLU A 72 -8.41 12.43 -3.39
C GLU A 72 -6.97 11.94 -3.14
N VAL A 73 -6.63 11.56 -1.90
CA VAL A 73 -5.28 11.05 -1.61
C VAL A 73 -5.03 9.68 -2.24
N TYR A 74 -6.06 8.84 -2.30
CA TYR A 74 -6.00 7.52 -2.94
C TYR A 74 -5.90 7.66 -4.47
N ARG A 75 -6.67 8.59 -5.04
CA ARG A 75 -6.56 8.94 -6.47
C ARG A 75 -5.17 9.48 -6.81
N LEU A 76 -4.60 10.32 -5.94
CA LEU A 76 -3.26 10.84 -6.11
C LEU A 76 -2.19 9.74 -6.12
N VAL A 77 -2.20 8.83 -5.14
CA VAL A 77 -1.20 7.76 -5.10
C VAL A 77 -1.33 6.81 -6.28
N ALA A 78 -2.56 6.47 -6.71
CA ALA A 78 -2.78 5.65 -7.91
C ALA A 78 -2.21 6.34 -9.16
N ARG A 79 -2.46 7.65 -9.35
CA ARG A 79 -1.88 8.42 -10.45
C ARG A 79 -0.35 8.44 -10.43
N ARG A 80 0.28 8.56 -9.25
CA ARG A 80 1.75 8.50 -9.11
C ARG A 80 2.32 7.13 -9.51
N LEU A 81 1.54 6.06 -9.36
CA LEU A 81 1.89 4.73 -9.87
C LEU A 81 1.61 4.54 -11.37
N GLY A 82 0.97 5.51 -12.03
CA GLY A 82 0.49 5.36 -13.41
C GLY A 82 -0.70 4.39 -13.52
N LEU A 83 -1.50 4.26 -12.45
CA LEU A 83 -2.63 3.34 -12.34
C LEU A 83 -3.93 4.09 -12.04
N THR A 84 -5.06 3.42 -12.25
CA THR A 84 -6.37 3.82 -11.71
C THR A 84 -6.60 3.24 -10.32
N PRO A 85 -7.48 3.84 -9.47
CA PRO A 85 -7.80 3.26 -8.16
C PRO A 85 -8.23 1.78 -8.22
N GLY A 86 -9.04 1.40 -9.23
CA GLY A 86 -9.49 0.02 -9.43
C GLY A 86 -8.41 -1.00 -9.79
N GLU A 87 -7.18 -0.54 -10.03
CA GLU A 87 -6.01 -1.40 -10.25
C GLU A 87 -5.13 -1.52 -8.99
N CYS A 88 -5.49 -0.88 -7.88
CA CYS A 88 -4.72 -0.86 -6.65
C CYS A 88 -5.43 -1.61 -5.51
N ALA A 89 -4.63 -2.35 -4.72
CA ALA A 89 -5.00 -2.76 -3.37
C ALA A 89 -4.39 -1.78 -2.37
N PHE A 90 -5.12 -1.46 -1.29
CA PHE A 90 -4.65 -0.61 -0.20
C PHE A 90 -4.66 -1.36 1.13
N VAL A 91 -3.53 -1.38 1.82
CA VAL A 91 -3.34 -2.03 3.14
C VAL A 91 -3.16 -0.97 4.22
N ASP A 92 -4.00 -1.00 5.25
CA ASP A 92 -3.98 -0.07 6.38
C ASP A 92 -4.62 -0.72 7.62
N ASP A 93 -4.16 -0.40 8.82
CA ASP A 93 -4.71 -0.94 10.07
C ASP A 93 -6.00 -0.23 10.50
N SER A 94 -6.18 1.02 10.08
CA SER A 94 -7.39 1.81 10.31
C SER A 94 -8.51 1.42 9.36
N ALA A 95 -9.59 0.86 9.93
CA ALA A 95 -10.80 0.53 9.18
C ALA A 95 -11.40 1.74 8.43
N GLY A 96 -11.26 2.95 8.97
CA GLY A 96 -11.71 4.18 8.32
C GLY A 96 -10.90 4.52 7.07
N ASN A 97 -9.58 4.33 7.11
CA ASN A 97 -8.72 4.51 5.95
C ASN A 97 -8.98 3.43 4.88
N VAL A 98 -9.21 2.19 5.29
CA VAL A 98 -9.59 1.12 4.36
C VAL A 98 -10.92 1.45 3.67
N ALA A 99 -11.91 1.92 4.43
CA ALA A 99 -13.20 2.35 3.87
C ALA A 99 -13.05 3.51 2.88
N GLY A 100 -12.19 4.48 3.16
CA GLY A 100 -11.86 5.58 2.24
C GLY A 100 -11.25 5.09 0.93
N ALA A 101 -10.33 4.12 0.99
CA ALA A 101 -9.74 3.51 -0.20
C ALA A 101 -10.78 2.77 -1.06
N VAL A 102 -11.68 2.02 -0.41
CA VAL A 102 -12.80 1.34 -1.10
C VAL A 102 -13.73 2.36 -1.76
N ALA A 103 -14.06 3.46 -1.08
CA ALA A 103 -14.86 4.54 -1.66
C ALA A 103 -14.17 5.22 -2.86
N ALA A 104 -12.83 5.24 -2.88
CA ALA A 104 -12.05 5.69 -4.02
C ALA A 104 -11.98 4.67 -5.18
N GLY A 105 -12.44 3.44 -4.96
CA GLY A 105 -12.46 2.35 -5.93
C GLY A 105 -11.31 1.36 -5.83
N MET A 106 -10.49 1.40 -4.78
CA MET A 106 -9.43 0.42 -4.52
C MET A 106 -9.97 -0.87 -3.88
N ALA A 107 -9.22 -1.96 -3.98
CA ALA A 107 -9.41 -3.10 -3.10
C ALA A 107 -8.86 -2.76 -1.70
N GLY A 108 -9.69 -2.82 -0.67
CA GLY A 108 -9.27 -2.54 0.71
C GLY A 108 -8.87 -3.82 1.45
N VAL A 109 -7.71 -3.80 2.10
CA VAL A 109 -7.18 -4.86 2.98
C VAL A 109 -6.94 -4.24 4.35
N ARG A 110 -7.59 -4.76 5.39
CA ARG A 110 -7.38 -4.28 6.75
C ARG A 110 -6.23 -5.05 7.39
N HIS A 111 -5.18 -4.34 7.76
CA HIS A 111 -4.09 -4.94 8.51
C HIS A 111 -4.53 -5.23 9.96
N VAL A 112 -4.50 -6.50 10.33
CA VAL A 112 -4.72 -6.98 11.71
C VAL A 112 -3.54 -7.84 12.16
N SER A 113 -2.97 -8.62 11.26
CA SER A 113 -1.67 -9.26 11.39
C SER A 113 -0.99 -9.38 10.03
N VAL A 114 0.31 -9.63 10.04
CA VAL A 114 1.09 -9.91 8.83
C VAL A 114 0.56 -11.15 8.10
N GLU A 115 0.27 -12.24 8.81
CA GLU A 115 -0.27 -13.47 8.21
C GLU A 115 -1.59 -13.24 7.47
N GLN A 116 -2.53 -12.54 8.10
CA GLN A 116 -3.83 -12.24 7.49
C GLN A 116 -3.67 -11.34 6.27
N THR A 117 -2.82 -10.32 6.37
CA THR A 117 -2.53 -9.40 5.26
C THR A 117 -1.96 -10.15 4.05
N LEU A 118 -0.98 -11.03 4.27
CA LEU A 118 -0.37 -11.83 3.21
C LEU A 118 -1.36 -12.81 2.58
N THR A 119 -2.24 -13.42 3.38
CA THR A 119 -3.31 -14.30 2.89
C THR A 119 -4.28 -13.54 1.99
N GLU A 120 -4.72 -12.34 2.40
CA GLU A 120 -5.60 -11.50 1.58
C GLU A 120 -4.91 -11.04 0.28
N LEU A 121 -3.65 -10.62 0.35
CA LEU A 121 -2.88 -10.26 -0.83
C LEU A 121 -2.71 -11.45 -1.79
N ALA A 122 -2.49 -12.67 -1.27
CA ALA A 122 -2.41 -13.86 -2.11
C ALA A 122 -3.72 -14.16 -2.85
N VAL A 123 -4.86 -13.99 -2.19
CA VAL A 123 -6.17 -14.09 -2.86
C VAL A 123 -6.32 -13.02 -3.94
N LEU A 124 -6.01 -11.76 -3.63
CA LEU A 124 -6.16 -10.64 -4.57
C LEU A 124 -5.24 -10.74 -5.79
N PHE A 125 -4.04 -11.30 -5.63
CA PHE A 125 -3.02 -11.42 -6.68
C PHE A 125 -2.80 -12.87 -7.16
N THR A 126 -3.80 -13.74 -6.96
CA THR A 126 -3.74 -15.15 -7.37
C THR A 126 -3.40 -15.28 -8.86
N GLY A 127 -2.40 -16.10 -9.17
CA GLY A 127 -1.95 -16.33 -10.55
C GLY A 127 -1.12 -15.18 -11.16
N VAL A 128 -0.90 -14.10 -10.40
CA VAL A 128 -0.12 -12.92 -10.84
C VAL A 128 1.20 -12.82 -10.08
N VAL A 129 1.16 -13.07 -8.76
CA VAL A 129 2.35 -13.08 -7.90
C VAL A 129 2.39 -14.41 -7.12
N PRO A 130 2.98 -15.47 -7.67
CA PRO A 130 3.13 -16.74 -6.97
C PRO A 130 3.97 -16.58 -5.69
N GLY A 131 3.50 -17.12 -4.57
CA GLY A 131 4.25 -17.12 -3.30
C GLY A 131 4.23 -15.80 -2.52
N ILE A 132 3.25 -14.92 -2.78
CA ILE A 132 3.07 -13.69 -1.98
C ILE A 132 2.54 -13.96 -0.54
N ALA A 133 2.12 -15.20 -0.24
CA ALA A 133 1.76 -15.67 1.11
C ALA A 133 2.91 -16.39 1.81
#